data_AF-A0A4Y3TTE4-F1
#
_entry.id   AF-A0A4Y3TTE4-F1
#
_cell.length_a   1.000
_cell.length_b   1.000
_cell.length_c   1.000
_cell.angle_alpha   90.00
_cell.angle_beta   90.00
_cell.angle_gamma   90.00
#
_symmetry.space_group_name_H-M   'P 1'
#
loop_
_entity.id
_entity.type
_entity.pdbx_description
1 polymer ?
#
loop_
_entity_poly.entity_id
_entity_poly.type
_entity_poly.pdbx_seq_one_letter_code
_entity_poly.pdbx_strand_id
1 'polypeptide(L)'
;MAGDDKVPEGTYHIVGRNPRSAFHLSLRIGYPTEQQKRIAQGLGVDPGGDVMIHGIRNGLGWLGGLHTKVDWTRGCIAVTDFEIEEIWELVPDGTPIEIKA
;
A
#
# COMPACT_ATOMS: atom_id res chain seq x y z
N MET A 1 -5.90 10.00 6.97
CA MET A 1 -6.13 11.41 6.56
C MET A 1 -5.00 11.77 5.62
N ALA A 2 -5.22 12.68 4.67
CA ALA A 2 -4.13 13.09 3.79
C ALA A 2 -2.96 13.68 4.61
N GLY A 3 -1.75 13.15 4.40
CA GLY A 3 -0.52 13.67 5.01
C GLY A 3 -0.30 13.29 6.47
N ASP A 4 -1.03 12.32 7.02
CA ASP A 4 -0.74 11.77 8.36
C ASP A 4 0.37 10.69 8.35
N ASP A 5 0.85 10.34 7.16
CA ASP A 5 1.85 9.30 6.89
C ASP A 5 1.50 7.93 7.53
N LYS A 6 0.21 7.67 7.82
CA LYS A 6 -0.24 6.42 8.43
C LYS A 6 -0.69 5.41 7.40
N VAL A 7 -0.29 4.15 7.63
CA VAL A 7 -0.87 3.01 6.93
C VAL A 7 -2.31 2.82 7.42
N PRO A 8 -3.31 2.72 6.51
CA PRO A 8 -4.69 2.57 6.93
C PRO A 8 -4.98 1.13 7.39
N GLU A 9 -5.41 0.98 8.64
CA GLU A 9 -5.90 -0.29 9.16
C GLU A 9 -7.32 -0.62 8.63
N GLY A 10 -7.65 -1.91 8.59
CA GLY A 10 -8.96 -2.42 8.19
C GLY A 10 -8.94 -3.39 7.01
N THR A 11 -10.11 -3.67 6.46
CA THR A 11 -10.29 -4.60 5.35
C THR A 11 -10.41 -3.86 4.02
N TYR A 12 -9.63 -4.29 3.03
CA TYR A 12 -9.61 -3.73 1.68
C TYR A 12 -9.58 -4.84 0.63
N HIS A 13 -9.56 -4.46 -0.64
CA HIS A 13 -9.29 -5.36 -1.76
C HIS A 13 -8.12 -4.83 -2.58
N ILE A 14 -7.40 -5.70 -3.28
CA ILE A 14 -6.49 -5.29 -4.34
C ILE A 14 -7.32 -4.78 -5.52
N VAL A 15 -7.09 -3.54 -5.97
CA VAL A 15 -7.89 -2.87 -7.01
C VAL A 15 -7.06 -2.45 -8.23
N GLY A 16 -5.81 -2.90 -8.31
CA GLY A 16 -4.98 -2.71 -9.49
C GLY A 16 -3.52 -3.02 -9.25
N ARG A 17 -2.81 -3.23 -10.35
CA ARG A 17 -1.40 -3.63 -10.36
C ARG A 17 -0.60 -2.75 -11.31
N ASN A 18 0.66 -2.48 -10.95
CA ASN A 18 1.57 -1.73 -11.80
C ASN A 18 2.97 -2.37 -11.83
N PRO A 19 3.33 -3.06 -12.94
CA PRO A 19 4.66 -3.66 -13.09
C PRO A 19 5.72 -2.66 -13.59
N ARG A 20 5.33 -1.41 -13.88
CA ARG A 20 6.21 -0.33 -14.36
C ARG A 20 6.28 0.81 -13.36
N SER A 21 6.21 0.48 -12.06
CA SER A 21 6.25 1.46 -10.99
C SER A 21 7.68 1.98 -10.74
N ALA A 22 7.83 3.02 -9.92
CA ALA A 22 9.16 3.46 -9.44
C ALA A 22 9.80 2.48 -8.42
N PHE A 23 9.01 1.49 -7.99
CA PHE A 23 9.37 0.35 -7.16
C PHE A 23 9.34 -0.92 -7.99
N HIS A 24 9.88 -2.00 -7.44
CA HIS A 24 9.98 -3.29 -8.15
C HIS A 24 8.65 -3.74 -8.74
N LEU A 25 7.60 -3.79 -7.91
CA LEU A 25 6.21 -3.98 -8.28
C LEU A 25 5.33 -3.16 -7.33
N SER A 26 4.12 -2.78 -7.76
CA SER A 26 3.13 -2.21 -6.84
C SER A 26 1.70 -2.68 -7.08
N LEU A 27 0.98 -2.85 -5.98
CA LEU A 27 -0.42 -3.25 -5.91
C LEU A 27 -1.20 -2.15 -5.18
N ARG A 28 -2.27 -1.65 -5.78
CA ARG A 28 -3.13 -0.63 -5.16
C ARG A 28 -4.20 -1.29 -4.31
N ILE A 29 -4.38 -0.81 -3.09
CA ILE A 29 -5.49 -1.23 -2.23
C ILE A 29 -6.70 -0.31 -2.41
N GLY A 30 -7.90 -0.81 -2.14
CA GLY A 30 -9.16 -0.06 -2.21
C GLY A 30 -9.38 0.97 -1.10
N TYR A 31 -8.35 1.77 -0.78
CA TYR A 31 -8.41 2.86 0.20
C TYR A 31 -8.60 4.23 -0.50
N PRO A 32 -9.42 5.13 0.06
CA PRO A 32 -10.36 4.93 1.16
C PRO A 32 -11.63 4.18 0.72
N THR A 33 -12.27 3.47 1.65
CA THR A 33 -13.61 2.88 1.43
C THR A 33 -14.68 3.97 1.31
N GLU A 34 -15.84 3.63 0.77
CA GLU A 34 -16.98 4.56 0.69
C GLU A 34 -17.42 5.07 2.07
N GLN A 35 -17.33 4.23 3.11
CA GLN A 35 -17.60 4.65 4.48
C GLN A 35 -16.57 5.67 4.98
N GLN A 36 -15.28 5.43 4.72
CA GLN A 36 -14.22 6.35 5.09
C GLN A 36 -14.32 7.69 4.34
N LYS A 37 -14.71 7.67 3.06
CA LYS A 37 -15.00 8.89 2.28
C LYS A 37 -16.14 9.70 2.92
N ARG A 38 -17.25 9.05 3.28
CA ARG A 38 -18.40 9.72 3.93
C ARG A 38 -18.02 10.33 5.29
N ILE A 39 -17.24 9.61 6.09
CA ILE A 39 -16.75 10.11 7.39
C ILE A 39 -15.85 11.34 7.17
N ALA A 40 -14.89 11.25 6.26
CA ALA A 40 -13.98 12.34 5.97
C ALA A 40 -14.72 13.59 5.45
N GLN A 41 -15.70 13.41 4.57
CA GLN A 41 -16.60 14.47 4.10
C GLN A 41 -17.37 15.12 5.27
N GLY A 42 -17.95 14.32 6.18
CA GLY A 42 -18.66 14.84 7.35
C GLY A 42 -17.76 15.61 8.32
N LEU A 43 -16.46 15.29 8.35
CA LEU A 43 -15.45 15.98 9.15
C LEU A 43 -14.77 17.15 8.41
N GLY A 44 -15.05 17.36 7.12
CA GLY A 44 -14.40 18.38 6.31
C GLY A 44 -12.91 18.14 6.07
N VAL A 45 -12.45 16.88 6.11
CA VAL A 45 -11.04 16.50 5.91
C VAL A 45 -10.86 15.66 4.65
N ASP A 46 -9.66 15.70 4.08
CA ASP A 46 -9.27 14.81 2.98
C ASP A 46 -8.88 13.42 3.56
N PRO A 47 -9.53 12.32 3.17
CA PRO A 47 -9.14 10.99 3.62
C PRO A 47 -7.75 10.58 3.11
N GLY A 48 -7.26 11.20 2.04
CA GLY A 48 -6.11 10.71 1.27
C GLY A 48 -6.53 9.62 0.28
N GLY A 49 -5.55 8.88 -0.22
CA GLY A 49 -5.74 7.86 -1.23
C GLY A 49 -4.39 7.28 -1.66
N ASP A 50 -4.41 6.51 -2.75
CA ASP A 50 -3.21 5.94 -3.36
C ASP A 50 -2.27 5.25 -2.34
N VAL A 51 -2.84 4.30 -1.59
CA VAL A 51 -2.08 3.39 -0.73
C VAL A 51 -1.71 2.11 -1.49
N MET A 52 -0.42 1.81 -1.56
CA MET A 52 0.14 0.68 -2.29
C MET A 52 0.76 -0.33 -1.34
N ILE A 53 0.71 -1.61 -1.71
CA ILE A 53 1.72 -2.60 -1.31
C ILE A 53 2.77 -2.60 -2.41
N HIS A 54 4.04 -2.39 -2.10
CA HIS A 54 5.09 -2.34 -3.12
C HIS A 54 6.41 -2.96 -2.63
N GLY A 55 7.23 -3.38 -3.60
CA GLY A 55 8.60 -3.79 -3.36
C GLY A 55 9.52 -2.62 -2.99
N ILE A 56 10.83 -2.85 -3.03
CA ILE A 56 11.81 -1.82 -2.75
C ILE A 56 11.95 -0.91 -3.97
N ARG A 57 12.42 0.33 -3.75
CA ARG A 57 12.68 1.29 -4.84
C ARG A 57 13.66 0.68 -5.85
N ASN A 58 13.38 0.89 -7.14
CA ASN A 58 14.22 0.37 -8.22
C ASN A 58 15.69 0.77 -8.03
N GLY A 59 16.60 -0.20 -8.16
CA GLY A 59 18.04 -0.03 -7.91
C GLY A 59 18.49 -0.21 -6.45
N LEU A 60 17.55 -0.36 -5.50
CA LEU A 60 17.84 -0.57 -4.08
C LEU A 60 17.37 -1.92 -3.53
N GLY A 61 16.94 -2.85 -4.38
CA GLY A 61 16.45 -4.18 -3.98
C GLY A 61 17.41 -4.99 -3.10
N TRP A 62 18.72 -4.76 -3.24
CA TRP A 62 19.77 -5.37 -2.42
C TRP A 62 19.65 -5.06 -0.92
N LEU A 63 18.92 -4.00 -0.54
CA LEU A 63 18.63 -3.72 0.87
C LEU A 63 17.83 -4.85 1.51
N GLY A 64 16.97 -5.53 0.75
CA GLY A 64 16.12 -6.61 1.27
C GLY A 64 15.45 -6.21 2.57
N GLY A 65 15.43 -7.12 3.56
CA GLY A 65 14.83 -6.87 4.87
C GLY A 65 15.39 -5.67 5.65
N LEU A 66 16.55 -5.11 5.27
CA LEU A 66 17.07 -3.87 5.88
C LEU A 66 16.17 -2.65 5.61
N HIS A 67 15.27 -2.71 4.61
CA HIS A 67 14.33 -1.63 4.31
C HIS A 67 13.39 -1.31 5.50
N THR A 68 13.19 -2.27 6.42
CA THR A 68 12.30 -2.13 7.59
C THR A 68 12.89 -1.28 8.71
N LYS A 69 14.18 -0.94 8.65
CA LYS A 69 14.88 -0.21 9.72
C LYS A 69 14.45 1.25 9.86
N VAL A 70 13.82 1.81 8.83
CA VAL A 70 13.34 3.20 8.80
C VAL A 70 11.99 3.17 8.10
N ASP A 71 10.97 3.80 8.68
CA ASP A 71 9.74 4.04 7.94
C ASP A 71 10.01 5.15 6.91
N TRP A 72 9.95 4.77 5.65
CA TRP A 72 10.23 5.65 4.51
C TRP A 72 8.99 5.88 3.65
N THR A 73 7.87 5.25 4.01
CA THR A 73 6.63 5.36 3.27
C THR A 73 5.81 6.53 3.79
N ARG A 74 4.90 7.04 2.97
CA ARG A 74 3.92 8.04 3.38
C ARG A 74 2.54 7.40 3.53
N GLY A 75 2.50 6.28 4.26
CA GLY A 75 1.30 5.44 4.42
C GLY A 75 1.15 4.29 3.42
N CYS A 76 2.17 3.99 2.61
CA CYS A 76 2.24 2.76 1.80
C CYS A 76 2.81 1.59 2.62
N ILE A 77 2.71 0.37 2.08
CA ILE A 77 3.25 -0.83 2.70
C ILE A 77 4.42 -1.32 1.85
N ALA A 78 5.64 -1.19 2.40
CA ALA A 78 6.86 -1.68 1.77
C ALA A 78 7.14 -3.12 2.19
N VAL A 79 7.41 -3.98 1.22
CA VAL A 79 7.94 -5.35 1.42
C VAL A 79 9.20 -5.52 0.57
N THR A 80 9.89 -6.65 0.73
CA THR A 80 11.05 -6.97 -0.11
C THR A 80 10.63 -7.28 -1.55
N ASP A 81 11.59 -7.21 -2.49
CA ASP A 81 11.34 -7.54 -3.90
C ASP A 81 10.86 -8.99 -4.06
N PHE A 82 11.40 -9.91 -3.27
CA PHE A 82 10.97 -11.31 -3.26
C PHE A 82 9.53 -11.47 -2.73
N GLU A 83 9.19 -10.81 -1.63
CA GLU A 83 7.85 -10.88 -1.05
C GLU A 83 6.79 -10.26 -2.00
N ILE A 84 7.10 -9.14 -2.66
CA ILE A 84 6.13 -8.56 -3.61
C ILE A 84 5.95 -9.43 -4.86
N GLU A 85 7.00 -10.14 -5.32
CA GLU A 85 6.87 -11.11 -6.41
C GLU A 85 5.93 -12.27 -6.03
N GLU A 86 6.10 -12.83 -4.83
CA GLU A 86 5.22 -13.89 -4.32
C GLU A 86 3.76 -13.41 -4.21
N ILE A 87 3.54 -12.23 -3.60
CA ILE A 87 2.20 -11.64 -3.51
C ILE A 87 1.62 -11.40 -4.91
N TRP A 88 2.42 -10.90 -5.85
CA TRP A 88 1.99 -10.60 -7.21
C TRP A 88 1.44 -11.83 -7.94
N GLU A 89 2.11 -12.97 -7.78
CA GLU A 89 1.73 -14.24 -8.40
C GLU A 89 0.48 -14.84 -7.73
N LEU A 90 0.38 -14.77 -6.41
CA LEU A 90 -0.63 -15.49 -5.64
C LEU A 90 -1.93 -14.70 -5.38
N VAL A 91 -1.91 -13.37 -5.43
CA VAL A 91 -2.99 -12.51 -4.91
C VAL A 91 -3.68 -11.71 -6.02
N PRO A 92 -4.62 -12.29 -6.81
CA PRO A 92 -5.30 -11.61 -7.93
C PRO A 92 -6.05 -10.34 -7.50
N ASP A 93 -6.33 -9.46 -8.47
CA ASP A 93 -7.18 -8.30 -8.24
C ASP A 93 -8.57 -8.73 -7.76
N GLY A 94 -9.11 -8.00 -6.79
CA GLY A 94 -10.32 -8.38 -6.06
C GLY A 94 -10.07 -9.28 -4.85
N THR A 95 -8.84 -9.72 -4.58
CA THR A 95 -8.54 -10.46 -3.35
C THR A 95 -8.73 -9.57 -2.11
N PRO A 96 -9.50 -10.00 -1.09
CA PRO A 96 -9.61 -9.28 0.16
C PRO A 96 -8.31 -9.35 0.96
N ILE A 97 -7.94 -8.24 1.59
CA ILE A 97 -6.78 -8.11 2.47
C ILE A 97 -7.20 -7.46 3.78
N GLU A 98 -6.48 -7.78 4.85
CA GLU A 98 -6.65 -7.16 6.16
C GLU A 98 -5.32 -6.53 6.59
N ILE A 99 -5.36 -5.25 6.96
CA ILE A 99 -4.20 -4.49 7.43
C ILE A 99 -4.38 -4.24 8.93
N LYS A 100 -3.36 -4.60 9.71
CA LYS A 100 -3.31 -4.47 11.18
C LYS A 100 -2.00 -3.84 11.63
N ALA A 101 -2.03 -3.15 12.76
CA ALA A 101 -0.85 -2.71 13.51
C ALA A 101 -0.22 -3.83 14.35
#